data_AF-A0A9D1P5S8-F1
#
_entry.id   AF-A0A9D1P5S8-F1
#
_cell.length_a   1.000
_cell.length_b   1.000
_cell.length_c   1.000
_cell.angle_alpha   90.00
_cell.angle_beta   90.00
_cell.angle_gamma   90.00
#
_symmetry.space_group_name_H-M   'P 1'
#
loop_
_entity.id
_entity.type
_entity.pdbx_description
1 polymer ?
#
loop_
_entity_poly.entity_id
_entity_poly.type
_entity_poly.pdbx_seq_one_letter_code
_entity_poly.pdbx_strand_id
1 'polypeptide(L)'
;MTITTYGELLSLLDDMGFIAFGGRTGIPNLADVTRADAWHTGQDTDPWEWKRMLSERRDGIYTRVEGGQALFISHAWHPVFIAAYTPALPLEERWEMGQVSQAVWEMHRLFLRQDTWAKHDLRARAPEKGFHGALERLMAEMEIVMSGESQRLSVDLRPVGWPSIEYMRTDVYAPEAVARAAQLDAEEARLKIITQRGKIAAL
;
A
#
# COMPACT_ATOMS: atom_id res chain seq x y z
N MET A 1 2.36 0.04 24.43
CA MET A 1 1.70 1.35 24.19
C MET A 1 0.33 1.08 23.60
N THR A 2 -0.70 1.86 23.94
CA THR A 2 -2.05 1.70 23.35
C THR A 2 -2.46 3.03 22.73
N ILE A 3 -2.82 3.03 21.45
CA ILE A 3 -3.32 4.19 20.69
C ILE A 3 -4.82 4.03 20.42
N THR A 4 -5.52 5.15 20.32
CA THR A 4 -7.00 5.20 20.22
C THR A 4 -7.49 6.11 19.10
N THR A 5 -6.62 6.94 18.54
CA THR A 5 -6.97 7.92 17.51
C THR A 5 -6.07 7.80 16.28
N TYR A 6 -6.58 8.27 15.15
CA TYR A 6 -5.83 8.35 13.90
C TYR A 6 -4.58 9.24 14.02
N GLY A 7 -4.64 10.34 14.79
CA GLY A 7 -3.48 11.21 15.02
C GLY A 7 -2.35 10.50 15.76
N GLU A 8 -2.67 9.63 16.72
CA GLU A 8 -1.67 8.82 17.43
C GLU A 8 -1.04 7.76 16.53
N LEU A 9 -1.77 7.22 15.54
CA LEU A 9 -1.18 6.39 14.49
C LEU A 9 -0.13 7.19 13.70
N LEU A 10 -0.42 8.44 13.32
CA LEU A 10 0.54 9.27 12.58
C LEU A 10 1.79 9.55 13.42
N SER A 11 1.64 9.93 14.70
CA SER A 11 2.80 10.08 15.60
C SER A 11 3.62 8.80 15.73
N LEU A 12 2.96 7.65 15.85
CA LEU A 12 3.64 6.35 15.87
C LEU A 12 4.40 6.07 14.57
N LEU A 13 3.83 6.44 13.42
CA LEU A 13 4.50 6.31 12.13
C LEU A 13 5.70 7.24 11.99
N ASP A 14 5.62 8.47 12.50
CA ASP A 14 6.73 9.41 12.49
C ASP A 14 7.89 8.90 13.36
N ASP A 15 7.59 8.30 14.51
CA ASP A 15 8.59 7.72 15.41
C ASP A 15 9.23 6.43 14.83
N MET A 16 8.41 5.54 14.28
CA MET A 16 8.87 4.19 13.86
C MET A 16 9.29 4.13 12.40
N GLY A 17 8.85 5.06 11.57
CA GLY A 17 8.96 5.05 10.12
C GLY A 17 7.89 4.22 9.44
N PHE A 18 7.64 3.00 9.92
CA PHE A 18 6.61 2.10 9.42
C PHE A 18 6.24 1.03 10.46
N ILE A 19 5.00 0.55 10.40
CA ILE A 19 4.50 -0.53 11.26
C ILE A 19 3.69 -1.54 10.44
N ALA A 20 3.49 -2.74 10.97
CA ALA A 20 2.60 -3.70 10.36
C ALA A 20 1.12 -3.40 10.65
N PHE A 21 0.23 -3.75 9.71
CA PHE A 21 -1.22 -3.66 9.94
C PHE A 21 -1.69 -4.73 10.95
N GLY A 22 -1.13 -5.94 10.89
CA GLY A 22 -1.46 -7.04 11.78
C GLY A 22 -0.65 -8.30 11.47
N GLY A 23 -0.89 -9.35 12.23
CA GLY A 23 -0.19 -10.63 12.11
C GLY A 23 1.20 -10.63 12.77
N ARG A 24 1.85 -11.81 12.76
CA ARG A 24 3.19 -12.00 13.33
C ARG A 24 4.26 -11.56 12.36
N THR A 25 4.79 -10.35 12.56
CA THR A 25 5.65 -9.67 11.58
C THR A 25 7.03 -9.30 12.10
N GLY A 26 7.31 -9.55 13.38
CA GLY A 26 8.57 -9.23 14.02
C GLY A 26 8.84 -7.73 14.16
N ILE A 27 7.85 -6.88 13.88
CA ILE A 27 7.87 -5.43 14.11
C ILE A 27 6.57 -5.02 14.82
N PRO A 28 6.51 -3.82 15.42
CA PRO A 28 5.26 -3.30 15.98
C PRO A 28 4.13 -3.39 14.96
N ASN A 29 2.95 -3.81 15.42
CA ASN A 29 1.78 -3.93 14.59
C ASN A 29 0.57 -3.21 15.20
N LEU A 30 -0.31 -2.73 14.34
CA LEU A 30 -1.47 -1.93 14.74
C LEU A 30 -2.40 -2.68 15.68
N ALA A 31 -2.61 -3.98 15.44
CA ALA A 31 -3.47 -4.83 16.26
C ALA A 31 -2.96 -4.97 17.72
N ASP A 32 -1.65 -4.98 17.94
CA ASP A 32 -1.05 -5.10 19.27
C ASP A 32 -1.06 -3.78 20.06
N VAL A 33 -1.16 -2.64 19.37
CA VAL A 33 -1.19 -1.30 19.99
C VAL A 33 -2.59 -0.69 20.02
N THR A 34 -3.62 -1.41 19.61
CA THR A 34 -5.02 -0.95 19.66
C THR A 34 -5.86 -1.96 20.43
N ARG A 35 -7.04 -1.52 20.89
CA ARG A 35 -7.98 -2.42 21.56
C ARG A 35 -8.77 -3.21 20.53
N ALA A 36 -8.91 -4.52 20.74
CA ALA A 36 -9.65 -5.39 19.82
C ALA A 36 -11.13 -4.97 19.62
N ASP A 37 -11.76 -4.37 20.64
CA ASP A 37 -13.16 -3.91 20.60
C ASP A 37 -13.35 -2.58 19.85
N ALA A 38 -12.27 -1.91 19.44
CA ALA A 38 -12.32 -0.70 18.62
C ALA A 38 -12.40 -0.99 17.11
N TRP A 39 -12.12 -2.23 16.68
CA TRP A 39 -12.06 -2.61 15.27
C TRP A 39 -13.44 -2.89 14.67
N HIS A 40 -13.61 -2.56 13.39
CA HIS A 40 -14.84 -2.81 12.61
C HIS A 40 -16.08 -2.12 13.18
N THR A 41 -15.89 -0.97 13.83
CA THR A 41 -16.96 -0.12 14.36
C THR A 41 -17.44 0.91 13.33
N GLY A 42 -16.62 1.20 12.30
CA GLY A 42 -16.90 2.22 11.28
C GLY A 42 -16.78 3.66 11.77
N GLN A 43 -16.24 3.87 12.98
CA GLN A 43 -15.96 5.21 13.53
C GLN A 43 -14.59 5.71 13.07
N ASP A 44 -14.33 7.02 13.18
CA ASP A 44 -13.00 7.57 12.86
C ASP A 44 -11.88 7.04 13.77
N THR A 45 -12.24 6.51 14.94
CA THR A 45 -11.33 5.83 15.88
C THR A 45 -11.13 4.35 15.57
N ASP A 46 -11.78 3.81 14.52
CA ASP A 46 -11.66 2.42 14.11
C ASP A 46 -10.32 2.17 13.42
N PRO A 47 -9.42 1.34 13.99
CA PRO A 47 -8.13 1.05 13.37
C PRO A 47 -8.25 0.38 11.99
N TRP A 48 -9.36 -0.31 11.71
CA TRP A 48 -9.64 -0.85 10.39
C TRP A 48 -9.78 0.25 9.33
N GLU A 49 -10.36 1.39 9.69
CA GLU A 49 -10.60 2.52 8.79
C GLU A 49 -9.32 3.34 8.53
N TRP A 50 -8.31 3.24 9.40
CA TRP A 50 -7.13 4.09 9.31
C TRP A 50 -6.27 3.86 8.06
N LYS A 51 -6.30 2.68 7.43
CA LYS A 51 -5.66 2.46 6.12
C LYS A 51 -6.33 3.27 5.01
N ARG A 52 -7.65 3.42 5.07
CA ARG A 52 -8.44 4.23 4.14
C ARG A 52 -8.15 5.71 4.39
N MET A 53 -8.22 6.16 5.65
CA MET A 53 -7.90 7.53 6.04
C MET A 53 -6.49 7.94 5.63
N LEU A 54 -5.49 7.09 5.89
CA LEU A 54 -4.09 7.29 5.47
C LEU A 54 -3.95 7.49 3.96
N SER A 55 -4.65 6.67 3.19
CA SER A 55 -4.56 6.68 1.74
C SER A 55 -5.28 7.89 1.13
N GLU A 56 -6.51 8.19 1.59
CA GLU A 56 -7.30 9.33 1.10
C GLU A 56 -6.67 10.67 1.44
N ARG A 57 -6.12 10.80 2.66
CA ARG A 57 -5.49 12.03 3.15
C ARG A 57 -4.06 12.22 2.65
N ARG A 58 -3.46 11.18 2.06
CA ARG A 58 -2.05 11.13 1.63
C ARG A 58 -1.06 11.35 2.78
N ASP A 59 -1.45 10.98 4.00
CA ASP A 59 -0.59 11.08 5.20
C ASP A 59 0.48 9.96 5.23
N GLY A 60 0.32 8.92 4.40
CA GLY A 60 1.28 7.83 4.28
C GLY A 60 0.95 6.89 3.12
N ILE A 61 1.62 5.74 3.09
CA ILE A 61 1.32 4.66 2.14
C ILE A 61 0.87 3.44 2.94
N TYR A 62 -0.26 2.86 2.53
CA TYR A 62 -0.64 1.52 2.91
C TYR A 62 -0.34 0.58 1.73
N THR A 63 0.52 -0.41 1.95
CA THR A 63 0.88 -1.40 0.92
C THR A 63 1.06 -2.79 1.52
N ARG A 64 1.25 -3.79 0.65
CA ARG A 64 1.64 -5.15 1.01
C ARG A 64 2.99 -5.41 0.38
N VAL A 65 3.97 -5.82 1.20
CA VAL A 65 5.28 -6.24 0.70
C VAL A 65 5.29 -7.73 0.38
N GLU A 66 6.38 -8.21 -0.22
CA GLU A 66 6.60 -9.63 -0.47
C GLU A 66 6.41 -10.47 0.82
N GLY A 67 5.76 -11.63 0.69
CA GLY A 67 5.31 -12.43 1.84
C GLY A 67 3.94 -12.03 2.40
N GLY A 68 3.27 -11.03 1.80
CA GLY A 68 1.89 -10.66 2.10
C GLY A 68 1.72 -9.78 3.35
N GLN A 69 2.83 -9.31 3.94
CA GLN A 69 2.79 -8.44 5.10
C GLN A 69 2.26 -7.05 4.70
N ALA A 70 1.13 -6.65 5.29
CA ALA A 70 0.58 -5.31 5.13
C ALA A 70 1.27 -4.31 6.04
N LEU A 71 1.64 -3.15 5.50
CA LEU A 71 2.40 -2.11 6.17
C LEU A 71 1.72 -0.74 6.05
N PHE A 72 1.85 0.04 7.11
CA PHE A 72 1.71 1.50 7.08
C PHE A 72 3.11 2.11 7.00
N ILE A 73 3.32 3.04 6.07
CA ILE A 73 4.62 3.68 5.82
C ILE A 73 4.43 5.20 5.95
N SER A 74 5.21 5.82 6.84
CA SER A 74 5.26 7.27 7.01
C SER A 74 5.76 7.98 5.76
N HIS A 75 5.37 9.24 5.62
CA HIS A 75 5.75 10.06 4.46
C HIS A 75 7.27 10.19 4.27
N ALA A 76 8.04 10.25 5.36
CA ALA A 76 9.50 10.32 5.33
C ALA A 76 10.17 9.05 4.77
N TRP A 77 9.48 7.91 4.82
CA TRP A 77 9.99 6.61 4.38
C TRP A 77 9.54 6.22 2.96
N HIS A 78 8.64 6.97 2.32
CA HIS A 78 8.18 6.66 0.95
C HIS A 78 9.34 6.51 -0.04
N PRO A 79 10.30 7.45 -0.16
CA PRO A 79 11.35 7.31 -1.17
C PRO A 79 12.21 6.07 -0.95
N VAL A 80 12.44 5.71 0.33
CA VAL A 80 13.25 4.54 0.70
C VAL A 80 12.54 3.24 0.29
N PHE A 81 11.24 3.12 0.58
CA PHE A 81 10.48 1.93 0.18
C PHE A 81 10.34 1.83 -1.34
N ILE A 82 10.05 2.94 -2.02
CA ILE A 82 9.96 2.97 -3.49
C ILE A 82 11.29 2.53 -4.10
N ALA A 83 12.42 3.10 -3.68
CA ALA A 83 13.75 2.72 -4.19
C ALA A 83 14.11 1.25 -3.89
N ALA A 84 13.75 0.75 -2.70
CA ALA A 84 14.08 -0.60 -2.29
C ALA A 84 13.28 -1.68 -3.04
N TYR A 85 12.00 -1.41 -3.33
CA TYR A 85 11.06 -2.43 -3.80
C TYR A 85 10.63 -2.28 -5.26
N THR A 86 10.79 -1.10 -5.87
CA THR A 86 10.59 -0.95 -7.32
C THR A 86 11.70 -1.70 -8.05
N PRO A 87 11.40 -2.68 -8.93
CA PRO A 87 12.45 -3.40 -9.62
C PRO A 87 13.18 -2.51 -10.61
N ALA A 88 14.48 -2.78 -10.82
CA ALA A 88 15.36 -1.92 -11.61
C ALA A 88 14.97 -1.81 -13.09
N LEU A 89 14.41 -2.88 -13.66
CA LEU A 89 13.88 -2.89 -15.03
C LEU A 89 12.39 -2.60 -15.01
N PRO A 90 11.84 -1.77 -15.93
CA PRO A 90 10.40 -1.58 -16.10
C PRO A 90 9.65 -2.90 -16.27
N LEU A 91 8.38 -2.92 -15.87
CA LEU A 91 7.55 -4.14 -15.91
C LEU A 91 7.40 -4.68 -17.34
N GLU A 92 7.33 -3.81 -18.34
CA GLU A 92 7.33 -4.14 -19.77
C GLU A 92 8.54 -4.98 -20.17
N GLU A 93 9.74 -4.56 -19.77
CA GLU A 93 10.98 -5.29 -20.08
C GLU A 93 11.02 -6.64 -19.34
N ARG A 94 10.60 -6.65 -18.06
CA ARG A 94 10.47 -7.90 -17.28
C ARG A 94 9.48 -8.88 -17.96
N TRP A 95 8.42 -8.37 -18.59
CA TRP A 95 7.47 -9.18 -19.34
C TRP A 95 8.07 -9.77 -20.62
N GLU A 96 8.78 -8.97 -21.42
CA GLU A 96 9.48 -9.45 -22.62
C GLU A 96 10.52 -10.53 -22.30
N MET A 97 11.16 -10.43 -21.14
CA MET A 97 12.09 -11.43 -20.62
C MET A 97 11.42 -12.68 -20.02
N GLY A 98 10.09 -12.76 -20.01
CA GLY A 98 9.34 -13.90 -19.46
C GLY A 98 9.35 -14.00 -17.92
N GLN A 99 9.67 -12.91 -17.21
CA GLN A 99 9.77 -12.86 -15.75
C GLN A 99 8.46 -12.45 -15.06
N VAL A 100 7.47 -12.00 -15.85
CA VAL A 100 6.17 -11.51 -15.36
C VAL A 100 5.08 -12.47 -15.81
N SER A 101 4.17 -12.81 -14.90
CA SER A 101 3.00 -13.64 -15.26
C SER A 101 2.02 -12.85 -16.13
N GLN A 102 1.25 -13.55 -16.97
CA GLN A 102 0.20 -12.93 -17.79
C GLN A 102 -0.79 -12.11 -16.95
N ALA A 103 -1.18 -12.59 -15.77
CA ALA A 103 -2.11 -11.86 -14.89
C ALA A 103 -1.53 -10.53 -14.37
N VAL A 104 -0.24 -10.50 -14.03
CA VAL A 104 0.47 -9.27 -13.62
C VAL A 104 0.57 -8.30 -14.80
N TRP A 105 0.94 -8.79 -15.98
CA TRP A 105 1.03 -7.97 -17.18
C TRP A 105 -0.31 -7.34 -17.57
N GLU A 106 -1.39 -8.13 -17.58
CA GLU A 106 -2.71 -7.61 -17.91
C GLU A 106 -3.22 -6.59 -16.89
N MET A 107 -2.94 -6.80 -15.60
CA MET A 107 -3.23 -5.81 -14.55
C MET A 107 -2.45 -4.52 -14.77
N HIS A 108 -1.14 -4.61 -15.02
CA HIS A 108 -0.28 -3.45 -15.30
C HIS A 108 -0.81 -2.62 -16.48
N ARG A 109 -1.22 -3.27 -17.56
CA ARG A 109 -1.80 -2.60 -18.73
C ARG A 109 -3.09 -1.83 -18.44
N LEU A 110 -3.85 -2.19 -17.40
CA LEU A 110 -5.00 -1.38 -16.96
C LEU A 110 -4.53 -0.07 -16.35
N PHE A 111 -3.48 -0.10 -15.53
CA PHE A 111 -2.89 1.08 -14.93
C PHE A 111 -2.18 2.00 -15.95
N LEU A 112 -1.66 1.45 -17.05
CA LEU A 112 -1.14 2.27 -18.18
C LEU A 112 -2.23 3.08 -18.90
N ARG A 113 -3.51 2.67 -18.81
CA ARG A 113 -4.63 3.38 -19.44
C ARG A 113 -5.26 4.43 -18.55
N GLN A 114 -5.17 4.23 -17.24
CA GLN A 114 -5.79 5.07 -16.22
C GLN A 114 -5.04 4.86 -14.92
N ASP A 115 -4.68 5.96 -14.26
CA ASP A 115 -3.79 5.93 -13.10
C ASP A 115 -4.43 5.34 -11.84
N THR A 116 -5.75 5.27 -11.78
CA THR A 116 -6.50 4.94 -10.57
C THR A 116 -7.67 4.02 -10.88
N TRP A 117 -7.83 2.95 -10.11
CA TRP A 117 -8.88 1.96 -10.31
C TRP A 117 -9.49 1.50 -9.00
N ALA A 118 -10.82 1.46 -8.95
CA ALA A 118 -11.54 0.74 -7.92
C ALA A 118 -11.37 -0.77 -8.11
N LYS A 119 -11.22 -1.53 -7.02
CA LYS A 119 -11.05 -2.99 -7.05
C LYS A 119 -12.19 -3.69 -7.80
N HIS A 120 -13.43 -3.21 -7.67
CA HIS A 120 -14.57 -3.79 -8.37
C HIS A 120 -14.50 -3.59 -9.89
N ASP A 121 -13.94 -2.46 -10.35
CA ASP A 121 -13.71 -2.20 -11.77
C ASP A 121 -12.57 -3.03 -12.35
N LEU A 122 -11.51 -3.25 -11.57
CA LEU A 122 -10.43 -4.17 -11.93
C LEU A 122 -10.96 -5.60 -12.06
N ARG A 123 -11.80 -6.04 -11.11
CA ARG A 123 -12.43 -7.38 -11.15
C ARG A 123 -13.24 -7.64 -12.42
N ALA A 124 -13.82 -6.59 -13.01
CA ALA A 124 -14.58 -6.70 -14.24
C ALA A 124 -13.72 -6.73 -15.51
N ARG A 125 -12.43 -6.37 -15.42
CA ARG A 125 -11.55 -6.13 -16.59
C ARG A 125 -10.30 -7.00 -16.63
N ALA A 126 -9.78 -7.40 -15.47
CA ALA A 126 -8.62 -8.28 -15.35
C ALA A 126 -9.06 -9.76 -15.28
N PRO A 127 -8.18 -10.71 -15.64
CA PRO A 127 -8.44 -12.13 -15.46
C PRO A 127 -8.79 -12.48 -14.02
N GLU A 128 -9.80 -13.34 -13.85
CA GLU A 128 -10.16 -13.84 -12.53
C GLU A 128 -9.03 -14.69 -11.93
N LYS A 129 -8.45 -15.57 -12.74
CA LYS A 129 -7.30 -16.40 -12.35
C LYS A 129 -6.07 -15.52 -12.16
N GLY A 130 -5.53 -15.52 -10.96
CA GLY A 130 -4.33 -14.74 -10.61
C GLY A 130 -4.61 -13.29 -10.24
N PHE A 131 -5.88 -12.84 -10.20
CA PHE A 131 -6.25 -11.47 -9.88
C PHE A 131 -5.59 -10.93 -8.59
N HIS A 132 -5.73 -11.69 -7.50
CA HIS A 132 -5.23 -11.26 -6.19
C HIS A 132 -3.70 -11.21 -6.16
N GLY A 133 -3.06 -12.25 -6.68
CA GLY A 133 -1.60 -12.31 -6.76
C GLY A 133 -1.01 -11.22 -7.67
N ALA A 134 -1.72 -10.85 -8.75
CA ALA A 134 -1.31 -9.74 -9.60
C ALA A 134 -1.36 -8.39 -8.86
N LEU A 135 -2.46 -8.12 -8.16
CA LEU A 135 -2.56 -6.92 -7.32
C LEU A 135 -1.49 -6.89 -6.23
N GLU A 136 -1.32 -7.98 -5.49
CA GLU A 136 -0.33 -8.06 -4.43
C GLU A 136 1.09 -7.91 -4.96
N ARG A 137 1.39 -8.45 -6.15
CA ARG A 137 2.68 -8.28 -6.80
C ARG A 137 2.96 -6.83 -7.14
N LEU A 138 2.01 -6.12 -7.77
CA LEU A 138 2.17 -4.71 -8.11
C LEU A 138 2.30 -3.83 -6.85
N MET A 139 1.59 -4.16 -5.77
CA MET A 139 1.74 -3.48 -4.47
C MET A 139 3.11 -3.72 -3.83
N ALA A 140 3.58 -4.97 -3.88
CA ALA A 140 4.87 -5.38 -3.31
C ALA A 140 6.06 -4.79 -4.07
N GLU A 141 5.90 -4.56 -5.38
CA GLU A 141 6.87 -3.88 -6.24
C GLU A 141 6.72 -2.35 -6.22
N MET A 142 5.86 -1.80 -5.35
CA MET A 142 5.59 -0.35 -5.27
C MET A 142 5.16 0.27 -6.61
N GLU A 143 4.61 -0.51 -7.53
CA GLU A 143 4.06 -0.03 -8.82
C GLU A 143 2.71 0.66 -8.59
N ILE A 144 1.93 0.15 -7.64
CA ILE A 144 0.66 0.72 -7.18
C ILE A 144 0.56 0.75 -5.66
N VAL A 145 -0.27 1.64 -5.13
CA VAL A 145 -0.62 1.72 -3.70
C VAL A 145 -2.13 1.86 -3.51
N MET A 146 -2.61 1.60 -2.30
CA MET A 146 -3.99 1.99 -1.94
C MET A 146 -4.10 3.52 -1.96
N SER A 147 -5.14 4.04 -2.61
CA SER A 147 -5.42 5.49 -2.69
C SER A 147 -6.67 5.92 -1.93
N GLY A 148 -7.45 4.96 -1.43
CA GLY A 148 -8.68 5.21 -0.69
C GLY A 148 -9.72 4.14 -0.96
N GLU A 149 -10.99 4.54 -0.97
CA GLU A 149 -12.10 3.70 -1.39
C GLU A 149 -12.98 4.40 -2.41
N SER A 150 -13.55 3.62 -3.32
CA SER A 150 -14.50 4.08 -4.32
C SER A 150 -15.74 3.19 -4.31
N GLN A 151 -16.90 3.83 -4.45
CA GLN A 151 -18.20 3.18 -4.46
C GLN A 151 -18.92 3.53 -5.76
N ARG A 152 -19.56 2.54 -6.35
CA ARG A 152 -20.28 2.74 -7.62
C ARG A 152 -21.41 3.74 -7.40
N LEU A 153 -21.57 4.68 -8.32
CA LEU A 153 -22.69 5.62 -8.30
C LEU A 153 -23.79 5.17 -9.28
N SER A 154 -25.05 5.41 -8.92
CA SER A 154 -26.18 5.31 -9.84
C SER A 154 -26.18 6.48 -10.84
N VAL A 155 -27.07 6.43 -11.83
CA VAL A 155 -27.32 7.56 -12.74
C VAL A 155 -27.70 8.85 -11.98
N ASP A 156 -28.34 8.70 -10.81
CA ASP A 156 -28.73 9.80 -9.92
C ASP A 156 -27.62 10.22 -8.94
N LEU A 157 -26.37 9.79 -9.17
CA LEU A 157 -25.20 10.04 -8.31
C LEU A 157 -25.35 9.52 -6.87
N ARG A 158 -26.18 8.49 -6.66
CA ARG A 158 -26.33 7.86 -5.34
C ARG A 158 -25.40 6.65 -5.23
N PRO A 159 -24.76 6.41 -4.07
CA PRO A 159 -23.92 5.24 -3.91
C PRO A 159 -24.71 3.92 -4.01
N VAL A 160 -24.13 2.93 -4.69
CA VAL A 160 -24.70 1.61 -4.97
C VAL A 160 -23.67 0.53 -4.63
N GLY A 161 -24.11 -0.50 -3.91
CA GLY A 161 -23.25 -1.59 -3.46
C GLY A 161 -22.38 -1.20 -2.28
N TRP A 162 -21.35 -1.99 -1.99
CA TRP A 162 -20.37 -1.67 -0.94
C TRP A 162 -19.19 -0.88 -1.52
N PRO A 163 -18.59 0.05 -0.75
CA PRO A 163 -17.30 0.63 -1.11
C PRO A 163 -16.26 -0.46 -1.37
N SER A 164 -15.34 -0.18 -2.28
CA SER A 164 -14.22 -1.06 -2.56
C SER A 164 -12.92 -0.28 -2.54
N ILE A 165 -11.84 -0.93 -2.11
CA ILE A 165 -10.49 -0.37 -2.14
C ILE A 165 -10.18 0.20 -3.53
N GLU A 166 -9.65 1.41 -3.54
CA GLU A 166 -9.11 2.05 -4.72
C GLU A 166 -7.58 1.94 -4.72
N TYR A 167 -7.02 1.68 -5.89
CA TYR A 167 -5.58 1.60 -6.11
C TYR A 167 -5.14 2.66 -7.12
N MET A 168 -3.99 3.26 -6.90
CA MET A 168 -3.39 4.27 -7.77
C MET A 168 -1.94 3.92 -8.08
N ARG A 169 -1.48 4.27 -9.29
CA ARG A 169 -0.06 4.21 -9.62
C ARG A 169 0.77 5.04 -8.64
N THR A 170 1.88 4.50 -8.17
CA THR A 170 2.68 5.12 -7.11
C THR A 170 3.29 6.46 -7.54
N ASP A 171 3.66 6.61 -8.81
CA ASP A 171 4.19 7.85 -9.37
C ASP A 171 3.16 8.97 -9.48
N VAL A 172 1.88 8.63 -9.52
CA VAL A 172 0.77 9.59 -9.43
C VAL A 172 0.41 9.86 -7.98
N TYR A 173 0.46 8.85 -7.12
CA TYR A 173 0.14 8.99 -5.70
C TYR A 173 1.17 9.84 -4.93
N ALA A 174 2.46 9.65 -5.20
CA ALA A 174 3.58 10.29 -4.51
C ALA A 174 4.71 10.71 -5.47
N PRO A 175 4.48 11.65 -6.40
CA PRO A 175 5.44 12.02 -7.45
C PRO A 175 6.78 12.51 -6.90
N GLU A 176 6.76 13.32 -5.84
CA GLU A 176 8.00 13.78 -5.20
C GLU A 176 8.79 12.64 -4.57
N ALA A 177 8.10 11.64 -3.99
CA ALA A 177 8.77 10.51 -3.38
C ALA A 177 9.42 9.62 -4.44
N VAL A 178 8.76 9.43 -5.58
CA VAL A 178 9.34 8.73 -6.74
C VAL A 178 10.56 9.49 -7.29
N ALA A 179 10.48 10.81 -7.45
CA ALA A 179 11.61 11.62 -7.90
C ALA A 179 12.82 11.53 -6.95
N ARG A 180 12.57 11.52 -5.62
CA ARG A 180 13.61 11.31 -4.61
C ARG A 180 14.16 9.87 -4.63
N ALA A 181 13.29 8.87 -4.80
CA ALA A 181 13.66 7.46 -4.85
C ALA A 181 14.62 7.17 -6.01
N ALA A 182 14.45 7.82 -7.16
CA ALA A 182 15.34 7.69 -8.32
C ALA A 182 16.78 8.14 -8.06
N GLN A 183 17.04 8.87 -6.95
CA GLN A 183 18.37 9.30 -6.54
C GLN A 183 18.99 8.40 -5.46
N LEU A 184 18.27 7.36 -5.01
CA LEU A 184 18.74 6.44 -3.98
C LEU A 184 19.26 5.15 -4.62
N ASP A 185 20.29 4.56 -4.01
CA ASP A 185 20.67 3.20 -4.32
C ASP A 185 19.66 2.21 -3.71
N ALA A 186 19.20 1.26 -4.52
CA ALA A 186 18.17 0.30 -4.12
C ALA A 186 18.63 -0.61 -2.98
N GLU A 187 19.91 -0.99 -2.96
CA GLU A 187 20.46 -1.89 -1.95
C GLU A 187 20.70 -1.16 -0.63
N GLU A 188 21.21 0.07 -0.68
CA GLU A 188 21.30 0.94 0.50
C GLU A 188 19.90 1.21 1.10
N ALA A 189 18.90 1.43 0.25
CA ALA A 189 17.52 1.60 0.70
C ALA A 189 16.98 0.35 1.40
N ARG A 190 17.23 -0.85 0.86
CA ARG A 190 16.89 -2.13 1.52
C ARG A 190 17.59 -2.29 2.85
N LEU A 191 18.89 -2.02 2.92
CA LEU A 191 19.66 -2.11 4.15
C LEU A 191 19.14 -1.13 5.22
N LYS A 192 18.73 0.08 4.81
CA LYS A 192 18.11 1.06 5.69
C LYS A 192 16.79 0.55 6.28
N ILE A 193 15.95 -0.10 5.47
CA ILE A 193 14.70 -0.74 5.94
C ILE A 193 15.00 -1.87 6.91
N ILE A 194 15.93 -2.77 6.59
CA ILE A 194 16.34 -3.89 7.46
C ILE A 194 16.86 -3.36 8.80
N THR A 195 17.71 -2.34 8.77
CA THR A 195 18.26 -1.70 9.96
C THR A 195 17.15 -1.11 10.84
N GLN A 196 16.20 -0.40 10.23
CA GLN A 196 15.07 0.16 10.96
C GLN A 196 14.14 -0.91 11.52
N ARG A 197 13.87 -1.98 10.76
CA ARG A 197 13.14 -3.15 11.26
C ARG A 197 13.78 -3.70 12.53
N GLY A 198 15.10 -3.87 12.54
CA GLY A 198 15.84 -4.33 13.72
C GLY A 198 15.71 -3.41 14.93
N LYS A 199 15.71 -2.09 14.72
CA LYS A 199 15.52 -1.09 15.79
C LYS A 199 14.12 -1.15 16.38
N ILE A 200 13.09 -1.12 15.53
CA ILE A 200 11.69 -1.09 16.01
C ILE A 200 11.24 -2.44 16.57
N ALA A 201 11.84 -3.54 16.16
CA ALA A 201 11.59 -4.88 16.71
C ALA A 201 12.11 -5.04 18.15
N ALA A 202 13.08 -4.22 18.55
CA ALA A 202 13.70 -4.27 19.87
C ALA A 202 13.00 -3.37 20.92
N LEU A 203 11.96 -2.65 20.51
CA LEU A 203 11.13 -1.78 21.38
C LEU A 203 9.96 -2.57 21.97
#